data_AF-A0A2E5TQI0-F1
#
_entry.id   AF-A0A2E5TQI0-F1
#
_cell.length_a   1.000
_cell.length_b   1.000
_cell.length_c   1.000
_cell.angle_alpha   90.00
_cell.angle_beta   90.00
_cell.angle_gamma   90.00
#
_symmetry.space_group_name_H-M   'P 1'
#
loop_
_entity.id
_entity.type
_entity.pdbx_description
1 polymer ?
#
loop_
_entity_poly.entity_id
_entity_poly.type
_entity_poly.pdbx_seq_one_letter_code
_entity_poly.pdbx_strand_id
1 'polypeptide(L)'
;MYTIIMIKLVLYYLVCIGLVSVAATCFAEKPPLLALSIDSDMIIQPYTNRSIGAFSLQGYDVFSYLYWVTDQKLSLFYRPAGITFRAFLTGLLQYNYHLGLLLGLGYHELGHGTRASAFGYDVSYSTEVSERHYFSESYYELLKDLFNYSSTVTGAYTHYGKGPAVHPSISLADSNLIISAGGVNNEMYLATLIEDRFYSRGITSVYDFFHYLYPKLGVYHYASYEKKDPQFQGDLFNVQSFYKSKYNFILSYDDFKRFNGYAILLSSSFWAFIDGWSRYVVKGFDYIHSYEAFNFRLPDVNLFLTSHGPSYHVQSGYRFSNRLLLPFAIEYVFLGDKQLEYTFGLERSWMNRFKTYSELRLGYAVGLSQSLEYAISSRCRIALGVAFHHFNNLYGERHIKTLANGPYDSDSWFNLQYRL
;
A
#
# COMPACT_ATOMS: atom_id res chain seq x y z
N MET A 1 -20.89 12.01 -17.54
CA MET A 1 -21.69 10.86 -17.04
C MET A 1 -20.87 9.98 -16.09
N TYR A 2 -19.64 9.61 -16.46
CA TYR A 2 -18.70 8.79 -15.64
C TYR A 2 -18.39 9.36 -14.24
N THR A 3 -18.11 10.66 -14.11
CA THR A 3 -17.85 11.31 -12.81
C THR A 3 -19.03 11.15 -11.84
N ILE A 4 -20.26 11.18 -12.34
CA ILE A 4 -21.47 11.03 -11.52
C ILE A 4 -21.64 9.58 -11.05
N ILE A 5 -21.29 8.60 -11.88
CA ILE A 5 -21.35 7.18 -11.52
C ILE A 5 -20.27 6.83 -10.48
N MET A 6 -19.05 7.33 -10.66
CA MET A 6 -17.94 7.13 -9.71
C MET A 6 -18.25 7.75 -8.35
N ILE A 7 -18.74 9.00 -8.32
CA ILE A 7 -19.18 9.66 -7.08
C ILE A 7 -20.29 8.86 -6.39
N LYS A 8 -21.26 8.33 -7.15
CA LYS A 8 -22.34 7.52 -6.60
C LYS A 8 -21.86 6.20 -6.03
N LEU A 9 -20.89 5.53 -6.66
CA LEU A 9 -20.36 4.23 -6.19
C LEU A 9 -19.53 4.41 -4.91
N VAL A 10 -18.68 5.44 -4.87
CA VAL A 10 -17.90 5.80 -3.68
C VAL A 10 -18.84 6.22 -2.54
N LEU A 11 -19.85 7.05 -2.81
CA LEU A 11 -20.85 7.40 -1.79
C LEU A 11 -21.63 6.18 -1.31
N TYR A 12 -22.05 5.28 -2.20
CA TYR A 12 -22.80 4.09 -1.83
C TYR A 12 -21.97 3.16 -0.95
N TYR A 13 -20.71 2.91 -1.33
CA TYR A 13 -19.77 2.12 -0.54
C TYR A 13 -19.53 2.74 0.85
N LEU A 14 -19.26 4.06 0.91
CA LEU A 14 -19.06 4.77 2.17
C LEU A 14 -20.31 4.83 3.05
N VAL A 15 -21.50 4.95 2.46
CA VAL A 15 -22.77 4.95 3.19
C VAL A 15 -23.08 3.55 3.73
N CYS A 16 -22.92 2.50 2.93
CA CYS A 16 -23.13 1.12 3.38
C CYS A 16 -22.14 0.75 4.50
N ILE A 17 -20.87 1.10 4.36
CA ILE A 17 -19.87 0.87 5.41
C ILE A 17 -20.16 1.72 6.63
N GLY A 18 -20.49 3.01 6.46
CA GLY A 18 -20.84 3.90 7.56
C GLY A 18 -22.03 3.38 8.37
N LEU A 19 -23.08 2.88 7.70
CA LEU A 19 -24.26 2.31 8.35
C LEU A 19 -23.94 1.01 9.10
N VAL A 20 -23.14 0.11 8.52
CA VAL A 20 -22.70 -1.13 9.18
C VAL A 20 -21.77 -0.82 10.36
N SER A 21 -20.94 0.21 10.24
CA SER A 21 -20.00 0.65 11.27
C SER A 21 -20.69 1.24 12.49
N VAL A 22 -21.65 2.15 12.28
CA VAL A 22 -22.43 2.80 13.33
C VAL A 22 -23.28 1.79 14.13
N ALA A 23 -23.76 0.72 13.48
CA ALA A 23 -24.49 -0.35 14.14
C ALA A 23 -23.60 -1.28 15.01
N ALA A 24 -22.27 -1.20 14.88
CA ALA A 24 -21.32 -2.09 15.54
C ALA A 24 -20.45 -1.42 16.62
N THR A 25 -20.43 -0.08 16.69
CA THR A 25 -19.61 0.72 17.63
C THR A 25 -20.02 0.69 19.11
N CYS A 26 -21.02 -0.09 19.53
CA CYS A 26 -21.49 -0.06 20.92
C CYS A 26 -20.63 -0.84 21.94
N PHE A 27 -19.58 -1.57 21.53
CA PHE A 27 -18.93 -2.55 22.43
C PHE A 27 -17.39 -2.63 22.38
N ALA A 28 -16.68 -1.63 21.84
CA ALA A 28 -15.23 -1.71 21.65
C ALA A 28 -14.46 -0.54 22.26
N GLU A 29 -13.38 -0.80 22.99
CA GLU A 29 -12.48 0.27 23.45
C GLU A 29 -11.57 0.79 22.32
N LYS A 30 -11.23 -0.02 21.29
CA LYS A 30 -10.39 0.38 20.13
C LYS A 30 -10.65 -0.47 18.85
N PRO A 31 -11.54 -0.07 17.92
CA PRO A 31 -11.83 -0.84 16.71
C PRO A 31 -10.69 -0.79 15.66
N PRO A 32 -10.50 -1.83 14.82
CA PRO A 32 -9.54 -1.84 13.70
C PRO A 32 -9.75 -0.71 12.68
N LEU A 33 -11.01 -0.33 12.45
CA LEU A 33 -11.37 0.79 11.58
C LEU A 33 -11.60 2.04 12.44
N LEU A 34 -10.68 3.00 12.35
CA LEU A 34 -10.77 4.26 13.11
C LEU A 34 -11.53 5.35 12.36
N ALA A 35 -11.34 5.43 11.04
CA ALA A 35 -11.92 6.48 10.21
C ALA A 35 -11.95 6.10 8.73
N LEU A 36 -12.90 6.69 8.00
CA LEU A 36 -12.98 6.69 6.55
C LEU A 36 -12.47 8.03 6.03
N SER A 37 -11.79 8.06 4.88
CA SER A 37 -11.26 9.27 4.29
C SER A 37 -11.35 9.26 2.77
N ILE A 38 -11.68 10.42 2.21
CA ILE A 38 -11.67 10.69 0.78
C ILE A 38 -10.59 11.73 0.51
N ASP A 39 -9.70 11.41 -0.43
CA ASP A 39 -8.62 12.28 -0.88
C ASP A 39 -8.93 12.81 -2.30
N SER A 40 -8.56 14.05 -2.61
CA SER A 40 -8.79 14.66 -3.93
C SER A 40 -8.18 13.83 -5.06
N ASP A 41 -7.03 13.22 -4.84
CA ASP A 41 -6.33 12.41 -5.84
C ASP A 41 -6.89 10.99 -5.96
N MET A 42 -7.88 10.62 -5.15
CA MET A 42 -8.71 9.44 -5.42
C MET A 42 -9.71 9.73 -6.54
N ILE A 43 -10.01 11.00 -6.83
CA ILE A 43 -11.07 11.38 -7.77
C ILE A 43 -10.45 11.96 -9.05
N ILE A 44 -9.38 12.73 -8.91
CA ILE A 44 -8.75 13.47 -10.01
C ILE A 44 -7.63 12.62 -10.63
N GLN A 45 -7.76 12.34 -11.92
CA GLN A 45 -6.70 11.67 -12.70
C GLN A 45 -5.59 12.65 -13.12
N PRO A 46 -4.34 12.17 -13.32
CA PRO A 46 -3.90 10.82 -13.01
C PRO A 46 -3.90 10.56 -11.50
N TYR A 47 -4.30 9.34 -11.10
CA TYR A 47 -4.35 8.94 -9.71
C TYR A 47 -2.94 8.93 -9.10
N THR A 48 -2.83 9.21 -7.81
CA THR A 48 -1.54 9.13 -7.12
C THR A 48 -1.41 7.82 -6.36
N ASN A 49 -0.19 7.31 -6.31
CA ASN A 49 0.10 6.09 -5.55
C ASN A 49 -0.26 6.26 -4.05
N ARG A 50 -0.01 7.46 -3.51
CA ARG A 50 -0.38 7.86 -2.14
C ARG A 50 -1.88 7.74 -1.88
N SER A 51 -2.72 8.35 -2.73
CA SER A 51 -4.16 8.44 -2.48
C SER A 51 -4.82 7.08 -2.62
N ILE A 52 -4.47 6.30 -3.65
CA ILE A 52 -5.06 4.98 -3.84
C ILE A 52 -4.48 3.98 -2.84
N GLY A 53 -3.21 4.09 -2.45
CA GLY A 53 -2.65 3.30 -1.35
C GLY A 53 -3.43 3.52 -0.05
N ALA A 54 -3.78 4.77 0.27
CA ALA A 54 -4.63 5.10 1.40
C ALA A 54 -6.07 4.55 1.25
N PHE A 55 -6.61 4.48 0.03
CA PHE A 55 -7.91 3.85 -0.25
C PHE A 55 -7.86 2.34 -0.04
N SER A 56 -6.88 1.64 -0.62
CA SER A 56 -6.70 0.19 -0.48
C SER A 56 -6.53 -0.20 0.98
N LEU A 57 -5.71 0.57 1.70
CA LEU A 57 -5.48 0.39 3.12
C LEU A 57 -6.74 0.67 3.97
N GLN A 58 -7.62 1.59 3.58
CA GLN A 58 -8.94 1.73 4.22
C GLN A 58 -9.86 0.55 3.92
N GLY A 59 -9.83 0.01 2.70
CA GLY A 59 -10.55 -1.20 2.36
C GLY A 59 -10.16 -2.38 3.25
N TYR A 60 -8.85 -2.55 3.52
CA TYR A 60 -8.34 -3.54 4.46
C TYR A 60 -8.87 -3.31 5.88
N ASP A 61 -8.83 -2.08 6.39
CA ASP A 61 -9.40 -1.77 7.71
C ASP A 61 -10.89 -2.14 7.80
N VAL A 62 -11.67 -1.87 6.73
CA VAL A 62 -13.09 -2.21 6.69
C VAL A 62 -13.29 -3.72 6.75
N PHE A 63 -12.52 -4.49 5.98
CA PHE A 63 -12.61 -5.95 6.03
C PHE A 63 -12.19 -6.49 7.41
N SER A 64 -11.05 -6.07 7.94
CA SER A 64 -10.61 -6.41 9.29
C SER A 64 -11.65 -6.07 10.35
N TYR A 65 -12.29 -4.90 10.25
CA TYR A 65 -13.36 -4.50 11.15
C TYR A 65 -14.59 -5.41 11.05
N LEU A 66 -15.03 -5.76 9.83
CA LEU A 66 -16.15 -6.68 9.63
C LEU A 66 -15.86 -8.05 10.25
N TYR A 67 -14.65 -8.58 10.08
CA TYR A 67 -14.22 -9.83 10.71
C TYR A 67 -14.24 -9.73 12.23
N TRP A 68 -13.65 -8.67 12.77
CA TRP A 68 -13.57 -8.41 14.21
C TRP A 68 -14.96 -8.32 14.86
N VAL A 69 -15.87 -7.51 14.30
CA VAL A 69 -17.24 -7.38 14.81
C VAL A 69 -17.99 -8.71 14.79
N THR A 70 -17.80 -9.49 13.71
CA THR A 70 -18.47 -10.79 13.56
C THR A 70 -17.98 -11.79 14.61
N ASP A 71 -16.67 -11.84 14.87
CA ASP A 71 -16.10 -12.68 15.92
C ASP A 71 -16.60 -12.31 17.32
N GLN A 72 -16.56 -11.02 17.65
CA GLN A 72 -16.98 -10.51 18.95
C GLN A 72 -18.45 -10.83 19.24
N LYS A 73 -19.34 -10.58 18.27
CA LYS A 73 -20.76 -10.90 18.42
C LYS A 73 -21.00 -12.39 18.66
N LEU A 74 -20.35 -13.27 17.91
CA LEU A 74 -20.56 -14.72 18.04
C LEU A 74 -19.95 -15.30 19.32
N SER A 75 -18.80 -14.77 19.76
CA SER A 75 -18.17 -15.13 21.02
C SER A 75 -19.02 -14.77 22.24
N LEU A 76 -19.84 -13.71 22.15
CA LEU A 76 -20.80 -13.33 23.20
C LEU A 76 -22.00 -14.29 23.29
N PHE A 77 -22.47 -14.85 22.18
CA PHE A 77 -23.61 -15.77 22.17
C PHE A 77 -23.26 -17.17 22.68
N TYR A 78 -22.09 -17.71 22.34
CA TYR A 78 -21.65 -19.02 22.82
C TYR A 78 -20.12 -19.17 22.71
N ARG A 79 -19.42 -19.13 23.84
CA ARG A 79 -17.95 -19.11 23.90
C ARG A 79 -17.26 -20.27 23.14
N PRO A 80 -17.75 -21.54 23.18
CA PRO A 80 -17.20 -22.61 22.36
C PRO A 80 -17.47 -22.43 20.86
N ALA A 81 -18.65 -21.92 20.45
CA ALA A 81 -18.85 -21.53 19.06
C ALA A 81 -17.94 -20.38 18.69
N GLY A 82 -17.66 -19.42 19.57
CA GLY A 82 -16.65 -18.40 19.33
C GLY A 82 -15.29 -19.01 18.98
N ILE A 83 -14.82 -20.03 19.69
CA ILE A 83 -13.54 -20.71 19.38
C ILE A 83 -13.61 -21.47 18.04
N THR A 84 -14.65 -22.27 17.80
CA THR A 84 -14.83 -23.01 16.54
C THR A 84 -15.02 -22.07 15.36
N PHE A 85 -15.76 -20.99 15.57
CA PHE A 85 -16.00 -19.94 14.60
C PHE A 85 -14.74 -19.11 14.36
N ARG A 86 -13.89 -18.85 15.35
CA ARG A 86 -12.56 -18.28 15.14
C ARG A 86 -11.69 -19.16 14.27
N ALA A 87 -11.67 -20.46 14.52
CA ALA A 87 -10.91 -21.42 13.70
C ALA A 87 -11.49 -21.51 12.28
N PHE A 88 -12.82 -21.51 12.14
CA PHE A 88 -13.52 -21.52 10.86
C PHE A 88 -13.37 -20.19 10.11
N LEU A 89 -13.50 -19.04 10.75
CA LEU A 89 -13.22 -17.72 10.18
C LEU A 89 -11.76 -17.61 9.83
N THR A 90 -10.83 -18.12 10.63
CA THR A 90 -9.40 -18.14 10.28
C THR A 90 -9.15 -19.02 9.04
N GLY A 91 -9.84 -20.16 8.93
CA GLY A 91 -9.79 -21.04 7.75
C GLY A 91 -10.50 -20.44 6.53
N LEU A 92 -11.63 -19.76 6.71
CA LEU A 92 -12.35 -19.01 5.68
C LEU A 92 -11.61 -17.75 5.27
N LEU A 93 -10.90 -17.10 6.19
CA LEU A 93 -10.00 -16.01 5.91
C LEU A 93 -8.91 -16.57 5.00
N GLN A 94 -8.23 -17.64 5.41
CA GLN A 94 -7.25 -18.37 4.59
C GLN A 94 -7.77 -18.85 3.23
N TYR A 95 -9.06 -19.19 3.11
CA TYR A 95 -9.67 -19.72 1.87
C TYR A 95 -10.35 -18.64 0.99
N ASN A 96 -10.94 -17.60 1.59
CA ASN A 96 -11.70 -16.50 0.97
C ASN A 96 -11.02 -15.13 1.14
N TYR A 97 -9.68 -15.09 1.20
CA TYR A 97 -8.85 -13.87 1.07
C TYR A 97 -9.12 -13.06 -0.22
N HIS A 98 -10.00 -13.57 -1.08
CA HIS A 98 -10.49 -12.99 -2.31
C HIS A 98 -10.61 -11.46 -2.30
N LEU A 99 -11.37 -10.84 -1.40
CA LEU A 99 -11.61 -9.38 -1.47
C LEU A 99 -10.36 -8.54 -1.18
N GLY A 100 -9.53 -8.95 -0.22
CA GLY A 100 -8.26 -8.29 0.08
C GLY A 100 -7.24 -8.47 -1.06
N LEU A 101 -7.25 -9.65 -1.67
CA LEU A 101 -6.47 -9.97 -2.87
C LEU A 101 -6.92 -9.12 -4.06
N LEU A 102 -8.22 -8.91 -4.26
CA LEU A 102 -8.73 -8.06 -5.35
C LEU A 102 -8.32 -6.60 -5.21
N LEU A 103 -8.38 -6.05 -3.99
CA LEU A 103 -7.84 -4.71 -3.73
C LEU A 103 -6.33 -4.66 -3.98
N GLY A 104 -5.60 -5.69 -3.56
CA GLY A 104 -4.17 -5.82 -3.80
C GLY A 104 -3.83 -5.87 -5.29
N LEU A 105 -4.55 -6.71 -6.05
CA LEU A 105 -4.40 -6.87 -7.50
C LEU A 105 -4.75 -5.59 -8.25
N GLY A 106 -5.87 -4.93 -7.92
CA GLY A 106 -6.19 -3.64 -8.53
C GLY A 106 -5.10 -2.60 -8.23
N TYR A 107 -4.57 -2.60 -7.01
CA TYR A 107 -3.52 -1.66 -6.61
C TYR A 107 -2.15 -1.97 -7.25
N HIS A 108 -1.88 -3.25 -7.52
CA HIS A 108 -0.76 -3.72 -8.32
C HIS A 108 -0.84 -3.17 -9.74
N GLU A 109 -1.97 -3.37 -10.43
CA GLU A 109 -2.17 -2.84 -11.77
C GLU A 109 -2.05 -1.31 -11.83
N LEU A 110 -2.58 -0.63 -10.82
CA LEU A 110 -2.38 0.81 -10.69
C LEU A 110 -0.89 1.19 -10.57
N GLY A 111 -0.05 0.33 -10.01
CA GLY A 111 1.39 0.53 -9.96
C GLY A 111 1.98 0.72 -11.35
N HIS A 112 1.72 -0.21 -12.25
CA HIS A 112 2.09 -0.08 -13.66
C HIS A 112 1.47 1.16 -14.30
N GLY A 113 0.17 1.37 -14.09
CA GLY A 113 -0.58 2.48 -14.67
C GLY A 113 -0.02 3.84 -14.26
N THR A 114 0.23 4.07 -12.98
CA THR A 114 0.77 5.35 -12.51
C THR A 114 2.20 5.61 -13.00
N ARG A 115 3.03 4.56 -13.13
CA ARG A 115 4.37 4.71 -13.71
C ARG A 115 4.28 5.04 -15.20
N ALA A 116 3.43 4.34 -15.95
CA ALA A 116 3.22 4.62 -17.36
C ALA A 116 2.65 6.03 -17.59
N SER A 117 1.65 6.44 -16.80
CA SER A 117 1.13 7.82 -16.83
C SER A 117 2.20 8.86 -16.52
N ALA A 118 3.13 8.58 -15.60
CA ALA A 118 4.25 9.48 -15.32
C ALA A 118 5.15 9.71 -16.55
N PHE A 119 5.32 8.68 -17.39
CA PHE A 119 6.00 8.76 -18.69
C PHE A 119 5.12 9.29 -19.84
N GLY A 120 3.89 9.72 -19.55
CA GLY A 120 2.97 10.31 -20.53
C GLY A 120 2.31 9.29 -21.44
N TYR A 121 2.20 8.02 -21.02
CA TYR A 121 1.38 7.03 -21.72
C TYR A 121 -0.10 7.19 -21.37
N ASP A 122 -0.99 6.99 -22.35
CA ASP A 122 -2.41 6.72 -22.09
C ASP A 122 -2.54 5.35 -21.42
N VAL A 123 -3.30 5.25 -20.33
CA VAL A 123 -3.41 4.03 -19.53
C VAL A 123 -4.84 3.53 -19.50
N SER A 124 -5.01 2.24 -19.75
CA SER A 124 -6.25 1.50 -19.51
C SER A 124 -5.93 0.17 -18.84
N TYR A 125 -6.97 -0.55 -18.42
CA TYR A 125 -6.85 -1.80 -17.69
C TYR A 125 -7.74 -2.86 -18.32
N SER A 126 -7.50 -4.12 -17.99
CA SER A 126 -8.45 -5.19 -18.27
C SER A 126 -8.44 -6.28 -17.23
N THR A 127 -9.59 -6.91 -17.02
CA THR A 127 -9.69 -8.20 -16.30
C THR A 127 -9.92 -9.33 -17.27
N GLU A 128 -9.24 -10.45 -17.08
CA GLU A 128 -9.47 -11.68 -17.82
C GLU A 128 -10.36 -12.62 -17.01
N VAL A 129 -11.44 -13.08 -17.65
CA VAL A 129 -12.46 -13.93 -17.06
C VAL A 129 -12.80 -15.02 -18.06
N SER A 130 -12.41 -16.26 -17.77
CA SER A 130 -12.63 -17.41 -18.66
C SER A 130 -12.21 -17.12 -20.11
N GLU A 131 -10.98 -16.63 -20.31
CA GLU A 131 -10.37 -16.27 -21.60
C GLU A 131 -11.02 -15.05 -22.31
N ARG A 132 -11.93 -14.32 -21.66
CA ARG A 132 -12.48 -13.05 -22.16
C ARG A 132 -11.87 -11.86 -21.43
N HIS A 133 -11.47 -10.85 -22.19
CA HIS A 133 -10.98 -9.59 -21.63
C HIS A 133 -12.10 -8.55 -21.51
N TYR A 134 -12.23 -7.98 -20.32
CA TYR A 134 -13.11 -6.85 -20.02
C TYR A 134 -12.23 -5.62 -19.82
N PHE A 135 -12.37 -4.62 -20.69
CA PHE A 135 -11.55 -3.41 -20.66
C PHE A 135 -12.17 -2.34 -19.76
N SER A 136 -11.32 -1.64 -19.03
CA SER A 136 -11.64 -0.61 -18.05
C SER A 136 -10.79 0.63 -18.33
N GLU A 137 -11.41 1.82 -18.34
CA GLU A 137 -10.71 3.10 -18.60
C GLU A 137 -10.13 3.71 -17.32
N SER A 138 -10.48 3.16 -16.15
CA SER A 138 -10.02 3.68 -14.86
C SER A 138 -9.79 2.59 -13.83
N TYR A 139 -9.02 2.94 -12.79
CA TYR A 139 -8.79 2.09 -11.62
C TYR A 139 -10.09 1.61 -10.97
N TYR A 140 -11.09 2.47 -10.84
CA TYR A 140 -12.35 2.10 -10.19
C TYR A 140 -13.23 1.18 -11.05
N GLU A 141 -13.14 1.30 -12.38
CA GLU A 141 -13.78 0.35 -13.29
C GLU A 141 -13.10 -1.01 -13.20
N LEU A 142 -11.75 -1.05 -13.18
CA LEU A 142 -10.99 -2.28 -12.93
C LEU A 142 -11.42 -2.91 -11.60
N LEU A 143 -11.47 -2.13 -10.52
CA LEU A 143 -11.86 -2.60 -9.20
C LEU A 143 -13.28 -3.19 -9.22
N LYS A 144 -14.21 -2.51 -9.88
CA LYS A 144 -15.59 -2.96 -10.03
C LYS A 144 -15.66 -4.29 -10.78
N ASP A 145 -14.90 -4.44 -11.87
CA ASP A 145 -14.85 -5.67 -12.65
C ASP A 145 -14.25 -6.83 -11.82
N LEU A 146 -13.16 -6.55 -11.11
CA LEU A 146 -12.55 -7.49 -10.15
C LEU A 146 -13.56 -8.00 -9.11
N PHE A 147 -14.39 -7.12 -8.54
CA PHE A 147 -15.43 -7.53 -7.59
C PHE A 147 -16.58 -8.29 -8.27
N ASN A 148 -17.06 -7.83 -9.43
CA ASN A 148 -18.18 -8.43 -10.14
C ASN A 148 -17.88 -9.85 -10.62
N TYR A 149 -16.64 -10.08 -11.09
CA TYR A 149 -16.21 -11.36 -11.66
C TYR A 149 -15.33 -12.16 -10.71
N SER A 150 -15.32 -11.79 -9.43
CA SER A 150 -14.46 -12.32 -8.38
C SER A 150 -14.15 -13.81 -8.51
N SER A 151 -15.16 -14.67 -8.59
CA SER A 151 -14.99 -16.14 -8.64
C SER A 151 -14.31 -16.70 -9.91
N THR A 152 -14.12 -15.89 -10.94
CA THR A 152 -13.71 -16.32 -12.29
C THR A 152 -12.58 -15.49 -12.89
N VAL A 153 -12.04 -14.50 -12.15
CA VAL A 153 -10.88 -13.72 -12.62
C VAL A 153 -9.65 -14.63 -12.68
N THR A 154 -9.05 -14.72 -13.86
CA THR A 154 -7.79 -15.45 -14.10
C THR A 154 -6.59 -14.52 -14.22
N GLY A 155 -6.81 -13.23 -14.49
CA GLY A 155 -5.76 -12.21 -14.57
C GLY A 155 -6.31 -10.79 -14.56
N ALA A 156 -5.44 -9.84 -14.26
CA ALA A 156 -5.65 -8.42 -14.48
C ALA A 156 -4.41 -7.85 -15.18
N TYR A 157 -4.60 -6.86 -16.03
CA TYR A 157 -3.53 -6.32 -16.86
C TYR A 157 -3.69 -4.81 -17.03
N THR A 158 -2.55 -4.14 -17.14
CA THR A 158 -2.45 -2.74 -17.50
C THR A 158 -2.01 -2.61 -18.95
N HIS A 159 -2.69 -1.75 -19.71
CA HIS A 159 -2.43 -1.49 -21.11
C HIS A 159 -1.92 -0.07 -21.30
N TYR A 160 -1.01 0.09 -22.26
CA TYR A 160 -0.37 1.37 -22.56
C TYR A 160 -0.68 1.76 -24.00
N GLY A 161 -1.36 2.88 -24.17
CA GLY A 161 -1.71 3.46 -25.46
C GLY A 161 -0.60 4.35 -26.01
N LYS A 162 -0.98 5.56 -26.45
CA LYS A 162 -0.03 6.51 -27.02
C LYS A 162 0.98 6.97 -25.95
N GLY A 163 2.26 6.94 -26.26
CA GLY A 163 3.36 7.47 -25.45
C GLY A 163 4.71 7.30 -26.16
N PRO A 164 5.84 7.59 -25.50
CA PRO A 164 5.99 8.41 -24.30
C PRO A 164 5.90 9.93 -24.60
N ALA A 165 5.45 10.70 -23.61
CA ALA A 165 5.34 12.17 -23.69
C ALA A 165 5.95 12.83 -22.45
N VAL A 166 7.29 12.79 -22.37
CA VAL A 166 8.09 13.34 -21.26
C VAL A 166 8.92 14.54 -21.68
N HIS A 167 9.40 15.29 -20.70
CA HIS A 167 10.35 16.38 -20.93
C HIS A 167 11.67 15.85 -21.55
N PRO A 168 12.31 16.58 -22.47
CA PRO A 168 13.53 16.12 -23.16
C PRO A 168 14.73 15.80 -22.25
N SER A 169 14.74 16.32 -21.01
CA SER A 169 15.79 16.02 -20.03
C SER A 169 15.66 14.65 -19.37
N ILE A 170 14.57 13.92 -19.62
CA ILE A 170 14.27 12.64 -18.99
C ILE A 170 14.67 11.52 -19.93
N SER A 171 15.55 10.64 -19.44
CA SER A 171 15.92 9.43 -20.16
C SER A 171 14.76 8.42 -20.12
N LEU A 172 14.46 7.84 -21.28
CA LEU A 172 13.51 6.75 -21.43
C LEU A 172 14.16 5.37 -21.28
N ALA A 173 15.49 5.30 -21.08
CA ALA A 173 16.20 4.02 -21.01
C ALA A 173 15.68 3.11 -19.88
N ASP A 174 15.19 3.72 -18.79
CA ASP A 174 14.77 3.02 -17.59
C ASP A 174 13.23 2.85 -17.51
N SER A 175 12.46 3.38 -18.48
CA SER A 175 10.99 3.44 -18.39
C SER A 175 10.36 2.05 -18.30
N ASN A 176 10.83 1.10 -19.09
CA ASN A 176 10.28 -0.26 -19.11
C ASN A 176 10.48 -0.97 -17.78
N LEU A 177 11.66 -0.83 -17.15
CA LEU A 177 11.90 -1.39 -15.82
C LEU A 177 10.98 -0.71 -14.80
N ILE A 178 10.90 0.62 -14.81
CA ILE A 178 10.12 1.37 -13.81
C ILE A 178 8.64 1.00 -13.91
N ILE A 179 8.10 0.86 -15.13
CA ILE A 179 6.72 0.43 -15.35
C ILE A 179 6.53 -1.01 -14.88
N SER A 180 7.37 -1.96 -15.29
CA SER A 180 7.23 -3.37 -14.85
C SER A 180 7.43 -3.56 -13.35
N ALA A 181 8.34 -2.84 -12.72
CA ALA A 181 8.49 -2.87 -11.27
C ALA A 181 7.34 -2.19 -10.51
N GLY A 182 6.52 -1.39 -11.21
CA GLY A 182 5.47 -0.54 -10.63
C GLY A 182 4.48 -1.31 -9.75
N GLY A 183 3.98 -2.46 -10.20
CA GLY A 183 3.00 -3.24 -9.46
C GLY A 183 3.52 -3.80 -8.13
N VAL A 184 4.64 -4.51 -8.17
CA VAL A 184 5.27 -5.05 -6.94
C VAL A 184 5.77 -3.93 -6.02
N ASN A 185 6.26 -2.80 -6.56
CA ASN A 185 6.64 -1.65 -5.75
C ASN A 185 5.42 -1.00 -5.05
N ASN A 186 4.25 -0.98 -5.69
CA ASN A 186 3.01 -0.56 -5.05
C ASN A 186 2.64 -1.47 -3.89
N GLU A 187 2.73 -2.80 -4.06
CA GLU A 187 2.48 -3.74 -2.97
C GLU A 187 3.44 -3.51 -1.79
N MET A 188 4.73 -3.31 -2.05
CA MET A 188 5.71 -2.98 -1.00
C MET A 188 5.38 -1.65 -0.30
N TYR A 189 4.91 -0.66 -1.05
CA TYR A 189 4.45 0.59 -0.48
C TYR A 189 3.17 0.41 0.36
N LEU A 190 2.23 -0.45 -0.04
CA LEU A 190 1.06 -0.79 0.78
C LEU A 190 1.47 -1.43 2.10
N ALA A 191 2.42 -2.37 2.07
CA ALA A 191 2.98 -2.96 3.28
C ALA A 191 3.61 -1.90 4.19
N THR A 192 4.36 -0.95 3.61
CA THR A 192 4.93 0.21 4.33
C THR A 192 3.84 1.03 5.03
N LEU A 193 2.74 1.34 4.32
CA LEU A 193 1.61 2.08 4.89
C LEU A 193 0.92 1.33 6.04
N ILE A 194 0.82 0.00 5.96
CA ILE A 194 0.27 -0.84 7.04
C ILE A 194 1.18 -0.78 8.27
N GLU A 195 2.49 -0.86 8.09
CA GLU A 195 3.46 -0.79 9.19
C GLU A 195 3.44 0.59 9.88
N ASP A 196 3.39 1.69 9.11
CA ASP A 196 3.28 3.05 9.65
C ASP A 196 1.95 3.27 10.38
N ARG A 197 0.86 2.73 9.85
CA ARG A 197 -0.44 2.74 10.51
C ARG A 197 -0.40 1.94 11.82
N PHE A 198 0.19 0.76 11.81
CA PHE A 198 0.32 -0.08 13.00
C PHE A 198 1.10 0.66 14.10
N TYR A 199 2.25 1.23 13.75
CA TYR A 199 3.07 1.99 14.69
C TYR A 199 2.39 3.28 15.19
N SER A 200 1.76 4.06 14.31
CA SER A 200 1.06 5.29 14.71
C SER A 200 -0.10 5.03 15.66
N ARG A 201 -0.83 3.91 15.48
CA ARG A 201 -1.89 3.44 16.40
C ARG A 201 -1.34 2.81 17.68
N GLY A 202 -0.14 2.25 17.63
CA GLY A 202 0.49 1.46 18.70
C GLY A 202 -0.13 0.06 18.89
N ILE A 203 -1.26 -0.20 18.25
CA ILE A 203 -1.97 -1.48 18.24
C ILE A 203 -2.60 -1.76 16.88
N THR A 204 -2.79 -3.03 16.57
CA THR A 204 -3.54 -3.52 15.41
C THR A 204 -4.25 -4.83 15.77
N SER A 205 -5.04 -5.40 14.85
CA SER A 205 -5.71 -6.68 15.06
C SER A 205 -4.96 -7.84 14.41
N VAL A 206 -5.16 -9.05 14.94
CA VAL A 206 -4.68 -10.30 14.34
C VAL A 206 -5.20 -10.52 12.91
N TYR A 207 -6.37 -9.96 12.59
CA TYR A 207 -6.96 -10.02 11.26
C TYR A 207 -6.17 -9.20 10.22
N ASP A 208 -5.37 -8.23 10.65
CA ASP A 208 -4.54 -7.41 9.76
C ASP A 208 -3.30 -8.17 9.24
N PHE A 209 -2.95 -9.32 9.83
CA PHE A 209 -1.71 -10.03 9.49
C PHE A 209 -1.59 -10.39 8.02
N PHE A 210 -2.68 -10.86 7.41
CA PHE A 210 -2.63 -11.27 6.01
C PHE A 210 -2.72 -10.08 5.06
N HIS A 211 -3.46 -9.04 5.44
CA HIS A 211 -3.43 -7.75 4.74
C HIS A 211 -2.04 -7.14 4.76
N TYR A 212 -1.25 -7.39 5.81
CA TYR A 212 0.17 -7.05 5.89
C TYR A 212 1.06 -7.99 5.06
N LEU A 213 0.96 -9.30 5.31
CA LEU A 213 1.89 -10.29 4.77
C LEU A 213 1.74 -10.46 3.25
N TYR A 214 0.52 -10.41 2.72
CA TYR A 214 0.27 -10.58 1.29
C TYR A 214 1.01 -9.55 0.43
N PRO A 215 0.81 -8.23 0.60
CA PRO A 215 1.58 -7.25 -0.13
C PRO A 215 3.07 -7.38 0.17
N LYS A 216 3.48 -7.67 1.42
CA LYS A 216 4.89 -7.86 1.80
C LYS A 216 5.58 -9.03 1.07
N LEU A 217 4.82 -10.02 0.62
CA LEU A 217 5.26 -11.15 -0.21
C LEU A 217 5.12 -10.90 -1.72
N GLY A 218 4.72 -9.70 -2.15
CA GLY A 218 4.43 -9.37 -3.55
C GLY A 218 5.49 -9.86 -4.55
N VAL A 219 6.74 -9.45 -4.33
CA VAL A 219 7.89 -9.89 -5.13
C VAL A 219 8.08 -11.42 -5.10
N TYR A 220 7.92 -12.04 -3.93
CA TYR A 220 8.04 -13.50 -3.79
C TYR A 220 6.95 -14.25 -4.57
N HIS A 221 5.70 -13.77 -4.51
CA HIS A 221 4.57 -14.37 -5.22
C HIS A 221 4.77 -14.26 -6.73
N TYR A 222 5.13 -13.08 -7.23
CA TYR A 222 5.37 -12.86 -8.65
C TYR A 222 6.54 -13.70 -9.17
N ALA A 223 7.66 -13.73 -8.45
CA ALA A 223 8.81 -14.56 -8.82
C ALA A 223 8.47 -16.05 -8.83
N SER A 224 7.56 -16.49 -7.94
CA SER A 224 7.09 -17.88 -7.91
C SER A 224 6.09 -18.20 -9.02
N TYR A 225 5.32 -17.22 -9.49
CA TYR A 225 4.38 -17.36 -10.61
C TYR A 225 5.14 -17.45 -11.93
N GLU A 226 5.98 -16.46 -12.26
CA GLU A 226 6.72 -16.45 -13.53
C GLU A 226 7.70 -17.62 -13.66
N LYS A 227 8.30 -18.08 -12.55
CA LYS A 227 9.17 -19.26 -12.58
C LYS A 227 8.44 -20.54 -13.01
N LYS A 228 7.12 -20.64 -12.79
CA LYS A 228 6.33 -21.82 -13.18
C LYS A 228 5.97 -21.83 -14.67
N ASP A 229 5.97 -20.68 -15.31
CA ASP A 229 5.74 -20.54 -16.75
C ASP A 229 6.91 -19.80 -17.41
N PRO A 230 7.97 -20.52 -17.81
CA PRO A 230 9.14 -19.92 -18.44
C PRO A 230 8.86 -19.24 -19.79
N GLN A 231 7.69 -19.49 -20.41
CA GLN A 231 7.30 -18.83 -21.66
C GLN A 231 6.64 -17.48 -21.40
N PHE A 232 6.15 -17.24 -20.18
CA PHE A 232 5.58 -15.98 -19.76
C PHE A 232 6.68 -14.95 -19.49
N GLN A 233 6.80 -13.95 -20.37
CA GLN A 233 7.71 -12.81 -20.21
C GLN A 233 7.01 -11.71 -19.40
N GLY A 234 6.86 -11.96 -18.10
CA GLY A 234 6.21 -11.05 -17.17
C GLY A 234 7.06 -9.85 -16.74
N ASP A 235 6.61 -9.18 -15.69
CA ASP A 235 7.25 -7.99 -15.16
C ASP A 235 8.64 -8.25 -14.58
N LEU A 236 8.80 -9.33 -13.82
CA LEU A 236 10.11 -9.65 -13.23
C LEU A 236 11.10 -10.11 -14.30
N PHE A 237 10.64 -10.78 -15.36
CA PHE A 237 11.45 -11.05 -16.53
C PHE A 237 12.00 -9.76 -17.17
N ASN A 238 11.16 -8.72 -17.31
CA ASN A 238 11.58 -7.42 -17.83
C ASN A 238 12.61 -6.74 -16.90
N VAL A 239 12.40 -6.82 -15.58
CA VAL A 239 13.35 -6.32 -14.57
C VAL A 239 14.69 -7.06 -14.66
N GLN A 240 14.69 -8.39 -14.77
CA GLN A 240 15.91 -9.20 -14.94
C GLN A 240 16.67 -8.82 -16.21
N SER A 241 15.94 -8.71 -17.32
CA SER A 241 16.51 -8.38 -18.63
C SER A 241 17.19 -7.02 -18.60
N PHE A 242 16.58 -6.04 -17.94
CA PHE A 242 17.16 -4.72 -17.74
C PHE A 242 18.41 -4.77 -16.84
N TYR A 243 18.37 -5.43 -15.68
CA TYR A 243 19.55 -5.49 -14.81
C TYR A 243 20.72 -6.21 -15.46
N LYS A 244 20.44 -7.26 -16.23
CA LYS A 244 21.44 -7.95 -17.05
C LYS A 244 22.03 -7.02 -18.11
N SER A 245 21.22 -6.25 -18.82
CA SER A 245 21.70 -5.37 -19.90
C SER A 245 22.47 -4.16 -19.37
N LYS A 246 21.99 -3.52 -18.30
CA LYS A 246 22.60 -2.30 -17.74
C LYS A 246 23.83 -2.58 -16.87
N TYR A 247 23.78 -3.63 -16.04
CA TYR A 247 24.80 -3.87 -15.01
C TYR A 247 25.55 -5.20 -15.17
N ASN A 248 25.18 -6.03 -16.15
CA ASN A 248 25.81 -7.33 -16.41
C ASN A 248 25.77 -8.30 -15.20
N PHE A 249 24.79 -8.17 -14.30
CA PHE A 249 24.50 -9.21 -13.31
C PHE A 249 23.17 -9.89 -13.62
N ILE A 250 23.12 -11.21 -13.40
CA ILE A 250 21.96 -12.05 -13.67
C ILE A 250 21.30 -12.34 -12.32
N LEU A 251 20.11 -11.77 -12.10
CA LEU A 251 19.27 -12.13 -10.95
C LEU A 251 18.33 -13.27 -11.36
N SER A 252 18.35 -14.37 -10.62
CA SER A 252 17.36 -15.44 -10.77
C SER A 252 16.06 -15.08 -10.02
N TYR A 253 14.97 -15.79 -10.33
CA TYR A 253 13.74 -15.69 -9.55
C TYR A 253 13.95 -16.07 -8.07
N ASP A 254 14.87 -16.99 -7.78
CA ASP A 254 15.19 -17.36 -6.40
C ASP A 254 15.96 -16.26 -5.65
N ASP A 255 16.72 -15.41 -6.36
CA ASP A 255 17.36 -14.24 -5.76
C ASP A 255 16.32 -13.21 -5.32
N PHE A 256 15.32 -12.89 -6.15
CA PHE A 256 14.22 -12.00 -5.74
C PHE A 256 13.46 -12.53 -4.54
N LYS A 257 13.13 -13.83 -4.53
CA LYS A 257 12.47 -14.49 -3.39
C LYS A 257 13.31 -14.38 -2.13
N ARG A 258 14.62 -14.60 -2.23
CA ARG A 258 15.55 -14.49 -1.11
C ARG A 258 15.64 -13.06 -0.60
N PHE A 259 15.77 -12.08 -1.49
CA PHE A 259 15.85 -10.67 -1.11
C PHE A 259 14.58 -10.20 -0.39
N ASN A 260 13.40 -10.58 -0.89
CA ASN A 260 12.12 -10.25 -0.25
C ASN A 260 11.94 -11.00 1.08
N GLY A 261 12.37 -12.26 1.15
CA GLY A 261 12.39 -13.04 2.40
C GLY A 261 13.24 -12.41 3.49
N TYR A 262 14.42 -11.87 3.15
CA TYR A 262 15.23 -11.11 4.11
C TYR A 262 14.52 -9.85 4.60
N ALA A 263 13.84 -9.10 3.72
CA ALA A 263 13.07 -7.92 4.13
C ALA A 263 11.98 -8.29 5.15
N ILE A 264 11.25 -9.38 4.92
CA ILE A 264 10.22 -9.87 5.85
C ILE A 264 10.81 -10.27 7.20
N LEU A 265 11.84 -11.13 7.20
CA LEU A 265 12.43 -11.67 8.42
C LEU A 265 13.13 -10.60 9.26
N LEU A 266 13.62 -9.53 8.64
CA LEU A 266 14.23 -8.38 9.32
C LEU A 266 13.22 -7.32 9.76
N SER A 267 11.93 -7.46 9.40
CA SER A 267 10.89 -6.53 9.81
C SER A 267 10.34 -6.86 11.19
N SER A 268 10.35 -5.90 12.10
CA SER A 268 9.84 -6.09 13.46
C SER A 268 8.32 -6.35 13.49
N SER A 269 7.57 -5.72 12.57
CA SER A 269 6.13 -5.89 12.44
C SER A 269 5.76 -7.33 12.11
N PHE A 270 6.55 -8.02 11.29
CA PHE A 270 6.36 -9.45 11.02
C PHE A 270 6.39 -10.27 12.31
N TRP A 271 7.41 -10.07 13.15
CA TRP A 271 7.53 -10.78 14.43
C TRP A 271 6.47 -10.37 15.45
N ALA A 272 6.04 -9.11 15.45
CA ALA A 272 4.91 -8.66 16.25
C ALA A 272 3.62 -9.40 15.86
N PHE A 273 3.39 -9.60 14.55
CA PHE A 273 2.26 -10.37 14.07
C PHE A 273 2.33 -11.85 14.46
N ILE A 274 3.50 -12.50 14.33
CA ILE A 274 3.69 -13.90 14.73
C ILE A 274 3.41 -14.09 16.23
N ASP A 275 3.96 -13.23 17.08
CA ASP A 275 3.68 -13.25 18.53
C ASP A 275 2.19 -12.98 18.81
N GLY A 276 1.60 -11.98 18.15
CA GLY A 276 0.17 -11.68 18.22
C GLY A 276 -0.71 -12.88 17.91
N TRP A 277 -0.46 -13.56 16.80
CA TRP A 277 -1.16 -14.79 16.41
C TRP A 277 -0.97 -15.91 17.44
N SER A 278 0.23 -16.09 17.98
CA SER A 278 0.47 -17.10 19.02
C SER A 278 -0.36 -16.81 20.28
N ARG A 279 -0.44 -15.54 20.72
CA ARG A 279 -1.25 -15.11 21.87
C ARG A 279 -2.74 -15.23 21.58
N TYR A 280 -3.17 -14.97 20.35
CA TYR A 280 -4.55 -15.17 19.93
C TYR A 280 -4.98 -16.63 20.03
N VAL A 281 -4.16 -17.55 19.49
CA VAL A 281 -4.47 -18.99 19.52
C VAL A 281 -4.51 -19.52 20.95
N VAL A 282 -3.58 -19.10 21.81
CA VAL A 282 -3.45 -19.63 23.18
C VAL A 282 -4.40 -18.94 24.18
N LYS A 283 -4.56 -17.61 24.09
CA LYS A 283 -5.25 -16.79 25.09
C LYS A 283 -6.50 -16.08 24.57
N GLY A 284 -6.72 -16.07 23.25
CA GLY A 284 -7.82 -15.36 22.62
C GLY A 284 -7.63 -13.84 22.54
N PHE A 285 -6.40 -13.34 22.69
CA PHE A 285 -6.11 -11.91 22.52
C PHE A 285 -6.04 -11.55 21.04
N ASP A 286 -6.96 -10.70 20.58
CA ASP A 286 -7.14 -10.32 19.18
C ASP A 286 -6.38 -9.04 18.78
N TYR A 287 -5.70 -8.41 19.74
CA TYR A 287 -4.89 -7.22 19.54
C TYR A 287 -3.39 -7.54 19.56
N ILE A 288 -2.64 -6.76 18.80
CA ILE A 288 -1.19 -6.87 18.62
C ILE A 288 -0.59 -5.50 18.90
N HIS A 289 0.49 -5.45 19.65
CA HIS A 289 1.23 -4.21 19.92
C HIS A 289 2.41 -4.08 18.99
N SER A 290 2.68 -2.86 18.52
CA SER A 290 3.91 -2.56 17.80
C SER A 290 5.10 -2.72 18.74
N TYR A 291 6.22 -3.26 18.24
CA TYR A 291 7.43 -3.40 19.05
C TYR A 291 8.18 -2.07 19.14
N GLU A 292 8.40 -1.64 20.38
CA GLU A 292 9.17 -0.45 20.71
C GLU A 292 10.20 -0.79 21.80
N ALA A 293 11.40 -0.20 21.69
CA ALA A 293 12.45 -0.26 22.70
C ALA A 293 12.94 1.16 23.00
N PHE A 294 12.83 1.62 24.25
CA PHE A 294 13.19 2.99 24.64
C PHE A 294 12.53 4.07 23.76
N ASN A 295 11.25 3.88 23.41
CA ASN A 295 10.47 4.72 22.48
C ASN A 295 10.99 4.76 21.03
N PHE A 296 11.96 3.90 20.67
CA PHE A 296 12.29 3.62 19.28
C PHE A 296 11.39 2.51 18.74
N ARG A 297 10.76 2.76 17.59
CA ARG A 297 10.16 1.73 16.76
C ARG A 297 11.25 0.74 16.35
N LEU A 298 11.05 -0.55 16.62
CA LEU A 298 11.93 -1.56 16.02
C LEU A 298 11.81 -1.51 14.48
N PRO A 299 12.90 -1.70 13.73
CA PRO A 299 12.92 -1.39 12.31
C PRO A 299 12.00 -2.32 11.50
N ASP A 300 11.44 -1.78 10.42
CA ASP A 300 10.79 -2.55 9.37
C ASP A 300 11.56 -2.39 8.06
N VAL A 301 11.64 -3.47 7.26
CA VAL A 301 12.46 -3.51 6.03
C VAL A 301 11.58 -3.86 4.85
N ASN A 302 11.58 -3.03 3.81
CA ASN A 302 10.85 -3.25 2.56
C ASN A 302 11.84 -3.39 1.39
N LEU A 303 11.58 -4.29 0.46
CA LEU A 303 12.38 -4.47 -0.76
C LEU A 303 11.73 -3.68 -1.89
N PHE A 304 12.46 -2.80 -2.57
CA PHE A 304 11.98 -2.17 -3.80
C PHE A 304 12.87 -2.55 -4.99
N LEU A 305 12.30 -2.49 -6.18
CA LEU A 305 13.01 -2.70 -7.45
C LEU A 305 13.10 -1.35 -8.17
N THR A 306 14.31 -0.83 -8.38
CA THR A 306 14.51 0.52 -8.94
C THR A 306 15.39 0.48 -10.18
N SER A 307 15.45 1.57 -10.94
CA SER A 307 16.34 1.72 -12.10
C SER A 307 17.83 1.59 -11.75
N HIS A 308 18.18 1.82 -10.49
CA HIS A 308 19.54 1.70 -9.94
C HIS A 308 19.87 0.27 -9.48
N GLY A 309 18.83 -0.54 -9.24
CA GLY A 309 18.96 -1.90 -8.71
C GLY A 309 17.94 -2.22 -7.61
N PRO A 310 17.96 -3.44 -7.05
CA PRO A 310 17.14 -3.75 -5.89
C PRO A 310 17.64 -2.98 -4.66
N SER A 311 16.71 -2.45 -3.87
CA SER A 311 16.99 -1.64 -2.69
C SER A 311 16.27 -2.15 -1.44
N TYR A 312 16.90 -1.96 -0.28
CA TYR A 312 16.25 -2.14 1.02
C TYR A 312 15.92 -0.78 1.63
N HIS A 313 14.64 -0.55 1.89
CA HIS A 313 14.13 0.59 2.64
C HIS A 313 13.89 0.16 4.08
N VAL A 314 14.74 0.62 4.99
CA VAL A 314 14.67 0.36 6.43
C VAL A 314 14.06 1.58 7.11
N GLN A 315 12.90 1.40 7.74
CA GLN A 315 12.18 2.46 8.43
C GLN A 315 12.07 2.22 9.94
N SER A 316 12.12 3.30 10.69
CA SER A 316 11.96 3.33 12.14
C SER A 316 11.39 4.70 12.54
N GLY A 317 11.38 4.99 13.83
CA GLY A 317 10.92 6.27 14.35
C GLY A 317 11.13 6.36 15.85
N TYR A 318 11.16 7.58 16.36
CA TYR A 318 11.28 7.84 17.78
C TYR A 318 10.09 8.63 18.30
N ARG A 319 9.41 8.08 19.31
CA ARG A 319 8.24 8.70 19.96
C ARG A 319 8.68 9.50 21.19
N PHE A 320 8.85 10.81 21.05
CA PHE A 320 9.12 11.69 22.19
C PHE A 320 7.93 11.76 23.15
N SER A 321 6.71 11.74 22.59
CA SER A 321 5.46 11.71 23.35
C SER A 321 4.32 11.26 22.44
N ASN A 322 3.12 11.09 23.01
CA ASN A 322 1.90 10.85 22.23
C ASN A 322 1.54 12.00 21.25
N ARG A 323 2.24 13.14 21.31
CA ARG A 323 2.04 14.31 20.45
C ARG A 323 3.22 14.63 19.54
N LEU A 324 4.34 13.92 19.66
CA LEU A 324 5.56 14.22 18.92
C LEU A 324 6.25 12.92 18.53
N LEU A 325 6.29 12.68 17.22
CA LEU A 325 6.92 11.52 16.61
C LEU A 325 7.91 11.97 15.53
N LEU A 326 9.11 11.41 15.54
CA LEU A 326 10.10 11.58 14.49
C LEU A 326 10.25 10.26 13.72
N PRO A 327 9.51 10.02 12.62
CA PRO A 327 9.81 8.91 11.74
C PRO A 327 11.11 9.17 10.97
N PHE A 328 11.88 8.12 10.71
CA PHE A 328 13.06 8.20 9.87
C PHE A 328 13.26 6.90 9.11
N ALA A 329 13.85 6.98 7.93
CA ALA A 329 14.17 5.81 7.13
C ALA A 329 15.48 6.00 6.36
N ILE A 330 16.05 4.88 5.94
CA ILE A 330 17.20 4.81 5.06
C ILE A 330 16.89 3.80 3.95
N GLU A 331 17.12 4.17 2.70
CA GLU A 331 17.00 3.28 1.57
C GLU A 331 18.35 3.13 0.88
N TYR A 332 18.78 1.88 0.69
CA TYR A 332 20.07 1.55 0.09
C TYR A 332 19.91 0.58 -1.08
N VAL A 333 20.43 0.96 -2.25
CA VAL A 333 20.55 0.10 -3.42
C VAL A 333 21.75 -0.83 -3.24
N PHE A 334 21.48 -2.10 -2.95
CA PHE A 334 22.51 -3.06 -2.54
C PHE A 334 23.12 -3.86 -3.70
N LEU A 335 22.61 -3.74 -4.93
CA LEU A 335 23.20 -4.24 -6.17
C LEU A 335 22.96 -3.22 -7.30
N GLY A 336 23.90 -3.07 -8.24
CA GLY A 336 23.83 -2.04 -9.29
C GLY A 336 24.44 -0.70 -8.86
N ASP A 337 23.87 0.39 -9.32
CA ASP A 337 24.34 1.75 -9.04
C ASP A 337 24.02 2.11 -7.59
N LYS A 338 25.07 2.16 -6.76
CA LYS A 338 24.93 2.37 -5.31
C LYS A 338 24.34 3.75 -5.04
N GLN A 339 23.12 3.77 -4.54
CA GLN A 339 22.42 4.95 -4.08
C GLN A 339 21.99 4.78 -2.62
N LEU A 340 22.03 5.90 -1.89
CA LEU A 340 21.57 6.00 -0.53
C LEU A 340 20.59 7.18 -0.43
N GLU A 341 19.45 6.95 0.20
CA GLU A 341 18.44 7.97 0.47
C GLU A 341 18.07 7.94 1.95
N TYR A 342 17.98 9.10 2.56
CA TYR A 342 17.56 9.29 3.94
C TYR A 342 16.22 10.02 3.98
N THR A 343 15.31 9.54 4.81
CA THR A 343 14.03 10.21 5.07
C THR A 343 13.97 10.61 6.53
N PHE A 344 13.64 11.88 6.79
CA PHE A 344 13.43 12.41 8.12
C PHE A 344 12.07 13.10 8.18
N GLY A 345 11.21 12.65 9.09
CA GLY A 345 9.92 13.26 9.33
C GLY A 345 9.79 13.87 10.72
N LEU A 346 8.81 14.75 10.84
CA LEU A 346 8.35 15.37 12.07
C LEU A 346 6.83 15.39 12.06
N GLU A 347 6.24 14.56 12.90
CA GLU A 347 4.82 14.58 13.19
C GLU A 347 4.59 15.26 14.54
N ARG A 348 3.76 16.30 14.56
CA ARG A 348 3.44 17.04 15.79
C ARG A 348 1.95 17.35 15.91
N SER A 349 1.36 16.97 17.04
CA SER A 349 0.04 17.43 17.47
C SER A 349 0.21 18.63 18.41
N TRP A 350 -0.07 19.83 17.91
CA TRP A 350 0.05 21.08 18.68
C TRP A 350 -1.11 21.25 19.66
N MET A 351 -2.30 20.87 19.22
CA MET A 351 -3.55 20.92 19.97
C MET A 351 -4.35 19.66 19.68
N ASN A 352 -5.39 19.37 20.47
CA ASN A 352 -6.26 18.21 20.23
C ASN A 352 -6.95 18.21 18.85
N ARG A 353 -6.97 19.37 18.18
CA ARG A 353 -7.58 19.56 16.86
C ARG A 353 -6.58 19.88 15.75
N PHE A 354 -5.29 20.01 16.04
CA PHE A 354 -4.33 20.51 15.05
C PHE A 354 -3.07 19.66 15.04
N LYS A 355 -2.79 19.05 13.89
CA LYS A 355 -1.64 18.18 13.66
C LYS A 355 -0.92 18.63 12.39
N THR A 356 0.40 18.58 12.41
CA THR A 356 1.25 18.84 11.24
C THR A 356 2.18 17.67 11.01
N TYR A 357 2.48 17.40 9.76
CA TYR A 357 3.53 16.49 9.34
C TYR A 357 4.47 17.20 8.38
N SER A 358 5.76 16.98 8.50
CA SER A 358 6.75 17.46 7.56
C SER A 358 7.79 16.37 7.36
N GLU A 359 8.21 16.15 6.12
CA GLU A 359 9.15 15.10 5.75
C GLU A 359 10.15 15.64 4.74
N LEU A 360 11.43 15.36 4.97
CA LEU A 360 12.54 15.70 4.10
C LEU A 360 13.20 14.40 3.64
N ARG A 361 13.42 14.28 2.33
CA ARG A 361 14.12 13.15 1.69
C ARG A 361 15.42 13.67 1.09
N LEU A 362 16.54 13.07 1.47
CA LEU A 362 17.89 13.47 1.09
C LEU A 362 18.60 12.30 0.42
N GLY A 363 18.91 12.45 -0.86
CA GLY A 363 19.68 11.47 -1.63
C GLY A 363 20.39 12.15 -2.79
N TYR A 364 20.25 11.61 -3.99
CA TYR A 364 20.75 12.22 -5.22
C TYR A 364 20.01 13.53 -5.56
N ALA A 365 18.81 13.71 -5.02
CA ALA A 365 18.06 14.95 -5.04
C ALA A 365 17.31 15.16 -3.72
N VAL A 366 16.57 16.26 -3.61
CA VAL A 366 15.78 16.60 -2.43
C VAL A 366 14.30 16.39 -2.72
N GLY A 367 13.63 15.67 -1.82
CA GLY A 367 12.17 15.58 -1.77
C GLY A 367 11.65 16.24 -0.50
N LEU A 368 10.46 16.82 -0.57
CA LEU A 368 9.82 17.47 0.58
C LEU A 368 8.35 17.05 0.62
N SER A 369 7.79 16.85 1.81
CA SER A 369 6.35 16.73 1.98
C SER A 369 5.92 17.47 3.23
N GLN A 370 4.80 18.18 3.15
CA GLN A 370 4.20 18.87 4.29
C GLN A 370 2.69 18.65 4.27
N SER A 371 2.12 18.35 5.43
CA SER A 371 0.68 18.29 5.58
C SER A 371 0.22 18.88 6.92
N LEU A 372 -1.03 19.31 6.89
CA LEU A 372 -1.74 19.94 7.99
C LEU A 372 -3.08 19.25 8.12
N GLU A 373 -3.41 18.81 9.33
CA GLU A 373 -4.68 18.19 9.67
C GLU A 373 -5.38 19.02 10.75
N TYR A 374 -6.65 19.33 10.51
CA TYR A 374 -7.51 20.06 11.42
C TYR A 374 -8.81 19.30 11.72
N ALA A 375 -9.09 19.07 13.00
CA ALA A 375 -10.34 18.46 13.45
C ALA A 375 -11.45 19.51 13.57
N ILE A 376 -12.34 19.54 12.58
CA ILE A 376 -13.55 20.38 12.56
C ILE A 376 -14.46 19.98 13.72
N SER A 377 -14.59 18.68 13.97
CA SER A 377 -15.36 18.12 15.09
C SER A 377 -14.67 16.88 15.67
N SER A 378 -15.28 16.24 16.65
CA SER A 378 -14.79 14.95 17.17
C SER A 378 -14.80 13.83 16.12
N ARG A 379 -15.66 13.97 15.10
CA ARG A 379 -15.83 13.00 14.01
C ARG A 379 -15.30 13.45 12.67
N CYS A 380 -15.18 14.75 12.40
CA CYS A 380 -14.78 15.25 11.10
C CYS A 380 -13.41 15.91 11.17
N ARG A 381 -12.49 15.50 10.30
CA ARG A 381 -11.17 16.10 10.12
C ARG A 381 -10.95 16.44 8.65
N ILE A 382 -10.23 17.53 8.41
CA ILE A 382 -9.74 17.90 7.10
C ILE A 382 -8.22 17.88 7.13
N ALA A 383 -7.60 17.46 6.04
CA ALA A 383 -6.17 17.60 5.85
C ALA A 383 -5.87 18.21 4.49
N LEU A 384 -4.80 18.99 4.46
CA LEU A 384 -4.22 19.62 3.29
C LEU A 384 -2.75 19.24 3.24
N GLY A 385 -2.22 18.97 2.06
CA GLY A 385 -0.80 18.68 1.94
C GLY A 385 -0.23 19.00 0.58
N VAL A 386 1.09 19.14 0.57
CA VAL A 386 1.92 19.32 -0.62
C VAL A 386 3.10 18.37 -0.53
N ALA A 387 3.46 17.73 -1.65
CA ALA A 387 4.63 16.89 -1.78
C ALA A 387 5.41 17.29 -3.04
N PHE A 388 6.67 17.64 -2.84
CA PHE A 388 7.64 17.85 -3.91
C PHE A 388 8.44 16.57 -4.12
N HIS A 389 8.37 16.05 -5.35
CA HIS A 389 9.07 14.85 -5.77
C HIS A 389 10.17 15.22 -6.77
N HIS A 390 11.28 14.49 -6.69
CA HIS A 390 12.34 14.55 -7.67
C HIS A 390 12.63 13.15 -8.18
N PHE A 391 12.59 12.94 -9.50
CA PHE A 391 12.67 11.63 -10.14
C PHE A 391 13.94 10.85 -9.81
N ASN A 392 15.08 11.54 -9.65
CA ASN A 392 16.36 10.92 -9.26
C ASN A 392 16.41 10.41 -7.81
N ASN A 393 15.39 10.68 -6.99
CA ASN A 393 15.23 10.05 -5.68
C ASN A 393 14.52 8.71 -5.85
N LEU A 394 14.90 7.71 -5.05
CA LEU A 394 14.30 6.37 -5.07
C LEU A 394 12.80 6.46 -4.80
N TYR A 395 12.41 7.30 -3.82
CA TYR A 395 11.00 7.59 -3.57
C TYR A 395 10.34 8.32 -4.74
N GLY A 396 11.02 9.28 -5.37
CA GLY A 396 10.48 10.03 -6.50
C GLY A 396 10.19 9.15 -7.71
N GLU A 397 11.10 8.26 -8.08
CA GLU A 397 10.94 7.27 -9.15
C GLU A 397 9.63 6.45 -9.00
N ARG A 398 9.28 6.09 -7.77
CA ARG A 398 8.08 5.28 -7.44
C ARG A 398 6.80 6.08 -7.24
N HIS A 399 6.87 7.39 -7.04
CA HIS A 399 5.70 8.19 -6.65
C HIS A 399 5.40 9.41 -7.53
N ILE A 400 6.31 9.87 -8.39
CA ILE A 400 6.07 11.01 -9.29
C ILE A 400 4.84 10.78 -10.17
N LYS A 401 4.03 11.83 -10.39
CA LYS A 401 2.77 11.75 -11.15
C LYS A 401 2.96 12.09 -12.63
N THR A 402 3.89 12.99 -12.95
CA THR A 402 4.22 13.37 -14.33
C THR A 402 5.67 13.79 -14.50
N LEU A 403 6.27 13.42 -15.63
CA LEU A 403 7.61 13.84 -16.06
C LEU A 403 7.56 14.81 -17.25
N ALA A 404 6.39 15.37 -17.56
CA ALA A 404 6.19 16.29 -18.69
C ALA A 404 6.93 17.63 -18.50
N ASN A 405 7.19 18.03 -17.24
CA ASN A 405 7.80 19.32 -16.89
C ASN A 405 9.26 19.21 -16.43
N GLY A 406 9.89 18.03 -16.59
CA GLY A 406 11.26 17.77 -16.14
C GLY A 406 11.33 16.70 -15.05
N PRO A 407 12.44 16.63 -14.30
CA PRO A 407 12.66 15.61 -13.28
C PRO A 407 11.94 15.90 -11.96
N TYR A 408 11.09 16.92 -11.90
CA TYR A 408 10.41 17.35 -10.67
C TYR A 408 8.90 17.44 -10.87
N ASP A 409 8.18 17.24 -9.79
CA ASP A 409 6.73 17.31 -9.75
C ASP A 409 6.26 17.76 -8.35
N SER A 410 5.13 18.45 -8.31
CA SER A 410 4.51 18.91 -7.08
C SER A 410 3.08 18.40 -6.99
N ASP A 411 2.84 17.51 -6.04
CA ASP A 411 1.52 16.98 -5.73
C ASP A 411 0.88 17.81 -4.62
N SER A 412 -0.35 18.28 -4.81
CA SER A 412 -1.10 19.03 -3.80
C SER A 412 -2.46 18.41 -3.62
N TRP A 413 -2.84 18.15 -2.38
CA TRP A 413 -4.01 17.33 -2.09
C TRP A 413 -4.82 17.83 -0.90
N PHE A 414 -6.08 17.45 -0.92
CA PHE A 414 -7.05 17.68 0.14
C PHE A 414 -7.68 16.34 0.55
N ASN A 415 -7.81 16.12 1.84
CA ASN A 415 -8.42 14.92 2.41
C ASN A 415 -9.51 15.30 3.40
N LEU A 416 -10.67 14.63 3.30
CA LEU A 416 -11.75 14.70 4.27
C LEU A 416 -11.85 13.35 4.98
N GLN A 417 -11.76 13.35 6.31
CA GLN A 417 -11.80 12.15 7.13
C GLN A 417 -12.98 12.19 8.12
N TYR A 418 -13.73 11.09 8.17
CA TYR A 418 -14.79 10.82 9.13
C TYR A 418 -14.41 9.69 10.08
N ARG A 419 -14.21 10.02 11.36
CA ARG A 419 -13.98 9.08 12.46
C ARG A 419 -15.30 8.44 12.89
N LEU A 420 -15.28 7.12 13.01
CA LEU A 420 -16.44 6.29 13.35
C LEU A 420 -16.71 6.25 14.86
#